data_AF-T0YLE2-F1
#
_entry.id   AF-T0YLE2-F1
#
_cell.length_a   1.000
_cell.length_b   1.000
_cell.length_c   1.000
_cell.angle_alpha   90.00
_cell.angle_beta   90.00
_cell.angle_gamma   90.00
#
_symmetry.space_group_name_H-M   'P 1'
#
loop_
_entity.id
_entity.type
_entity.pdbx_description
1 polymer ?
#
loop_
_entity_poly.entity_id
_entity_poly.type
_entity_poly.pdbx_seq_one_letter_code
_entity_poly.pdbx_strand_id
1 'polypeptide(L)'
;LDYHGDIESYFLAKTKLFQGGRSRFCVINRDTPYGLRLLLSGNISGTSYSISDATDLSLKMSEITFTYCGRGFMVPLTGEHNLSNSLGAIEVLRLMGFGLGEISSALSTFSGVPGRLELVSGDDPTRVFVDYAHSPDALEHVLSSLKNLLEDEGRLILVFGAGGNRDSIKRSLMGEVAGRYADMVVVTNDNPRNEDPKAIA
;
A
#
# COMPACT_ATOMS: atom_id res chain seq x y z
N LEU A 1 6.78 -8.72 14.79
CA LEU A 1 8.19 -9.08 15.08
C LEU A 1 8.30 -10.48 15.68
N ASP A 2 7.20 -11.05 16.14
CA ASP A 2 7.04 -12.34 16.83
C ASP A 2 7.78 -13.52 16.18
N TYR A 3 7.88 -13.56 14.85
CA TYR A 3 8.63 -14.62 14.14
C TYR A 3 10.12 -14.31 13.97
N HIS A 4 10.47 -13.06 13.62
CA HIS A 4 11.84 -12.66 13.29
C HIS A 4 12.64 -12.16 14.50
N GLY A 5 12.00 -11.97 15.66
CA GLY A 5 12.58 -11.41 16.88
C GLY A 5 12.66 -9.89 16.83
N ASP A 6 13.41 -9.36 15.86
CA ASP A 6 13.71 -7.93 15.75
C ASP A 6 13.66 -7.43 14.30
N ILE A 7 13.71 -6.10 14.15
CA ILE A 7 13.57 -5.44 12.85
C ILE A 7 14.79 -5.65 11.95
N GLU A 8 15.98 -5.83 12.54
CA GLU A 8 17.23 -6.08 11.82
C GLU A 8 17.20 -7.48 11.21
N SER A 9 16.83 -8.48 11.99
CA SER A 9 16.63 -9.86 11.57
C SER A 9 15.59 -9.97 10.47
N TYR A 10 14.48 -9.21 10.56
CA TYR A 10 13.48 -9.13 9.50
C TYR A 10 14.01 -8.50 8.21
N PHE A 11 14.75 -7.38 8.33
CA PHE A 11 15.40 -6.72 7.21
C PHE A 11 16.39 -7.66 6.51
N LEU A 12 17.31 -8.26 7.25
CA LEU A 12 18.31 -9.22 6.73
C LEU A 12 17.65 -10.42 6.07
N ALA A 13 16.51 -10.89 6.58
CA ALA A 13 15.74 -11.96 5.96
C ALA A 13 15.23 -11.58 4.55
N LYS A 14 14.73 -10.35 4.35
CA LYS A 14 14.31 -9.85 3.03
C LYS A 14 15.48 -9.55 2.10
N THR A 15 16.57 -8.98 2.62
CA THR A 15 17.79 -8.66 1.88
C THR A 15 18.36 -9.86 1.13
N LYS A 16 18.18 -11.06 1.67
CA LYS A 16 18.56 -12.33 1.00
C LYS A 16 17.99 -12.48 -0.42
N LEU A 17 16.83 -11.91 -0.75
CA LEU A 17 16.25 -11.96 -2.10
C LEU A 17 17.09 -11.21 -3.14
N PHE A 18 17.81 -10.18 -2.69
CA PHE A 18 18.59 -9.26 -3.52
C PHE A 18 20.08 -9.66 -3.60
N GLN A 19 20.47 -10.73 -2.90
CA GLN A 19 21.86 -11.18 -2.80
C GLN A 19 22.07 -12.56 -3.44
N GLY A 20 23.34 -12.89 -3.71
CA GLY A 20 23.75 -14.23 -4.11
C GLY A 20 23.13 -14.72 -5.42
N GLY A 21 22.76 -13.81 -6.33
CA GLY A 21 22.20 -14.13 -7.63
C GLY A 21 20.79 -14.74 -7.60
N ARG A 22 20.06 -14.64 -6.47
CA ARG A 22 18.70 -15.19 -6.35
C ARG A 22 17.67 -14.49 -7.24
N SER A 23 17.90 -13.22 -7.54
CA SER A 23 17.10 -12.44 -8.46
C SER A 23 17.96 -11.99 -9.63
N ARG A 24 17.48 -12.19 -10.86
CA ARG A 24 18.15 -11.70 -12.08
C ARG A 24 18.13 -10.17 -12.15
N PHE A 25 17.03 -9.57 -11.70
CA PHE A 25 16.81 -8.14 -11.65
C PHE A 25 16.40 -7.74 -10.24
N CYS A 26 16.93 -6.61 -9.76
CA CYS A 26 16.59 -6.04 -8.47
C CYS A 26 15.96 -4.67 -8.69
N VAL A 27 14.73 -4.49 -8.21
CA VAL A 27 14.00 -3.20 -8.25
C VAL A 27 13.71 -2.80 -6.81
N ILE A 28 14.16 -1.61 -6.41
CA ILE A 28 14.19 -1.20 -5.00
C ILE A 28 13.46 0.14 -4.83
N ASN A 29 12.48 0.17 -3.92
CA ASN A 29 11.81 1.41 -3.53
C ASN A 29 12.73 2.24 -2.63
N ARG A 30 13.17 3.41 -3.08
CA ARG A 30 14.06 4.30 -2.31
C ARG A 30 13.33 5.29 -1.41
N ASP A 31 12.01 5.30 -1.39
CA ASP A 31 11.22 6.13 -0.48
C ASP A 31 11.26 5.62 0.97
N THR A 32 11.77 4.40 1.17
CA THR A 32 11.85 3.78 2.50
C THR A 32 13.27 3.80 3.06
N PRO A 33 13.46 3.99 4.38
CA PRO A 33 14.78 3.92 5.00
C PRO A 33 15.50 2.58 4.74
N TYR A 34 14.75 1.48 4.71
CA TYR A 34 15.30 0.14 4.45
C TYR A 34 15.68 -0.07 2.98
N GLY A 35 14.92 0.48 2.04
CA GLY A 35 15.28 0.48 0.62
C GLY A 35 16.53 1.30 0.33
N LEU A 36 16.65 2.48 0.93
CA LEU A 36 17.88 3.29 0.88
C LEU A 36 19.06 2.54 1.49
N ARG A 37 18.89 1.94 2.67
CA ARG A 37 19.92 1.11 3.29
C ARG A 37 20.37 -0.04 2.39
N LEU A 38 19.43 -0.69 1.70
CA LEU A 38 19.72 -1.78 0.77
C LEU A 38 20.60 -1.30 -0.40
N LEU A 39 20.26 -0.16 -0.99
CA LEU A 39 21.02 0.47 -2.09
C LEU A 39 22.43 0.91 -1.63
N LEU A 40 22.53 1.52 -0.46
CA LEU A 40 23.80 2.01 0.11
C LEU A 40 24.73 0.90 0.58
N SER A 41 24.25 -0.34 0.71
CA SER A 41 25.09 -1.48 1.14
C SER A 41 26.19 -1.84 0.14
N GLY A 42 26.12 -1.35 -1.11
CA GLY A 42 27.12 -1.56 -2.17
C GLY A 42 27.20 -2.99 -2.72
N ASN A 43 26.49 -3.94 -2.10
CA ASN A 43 26.53 -5.37 -2.45
C ASN A 43 25.38 -5.81 -3.37
N ILE A 44 24.54 -4.88 -3.79
CA ILE A 44 23.32 -5.15 -4.57
C ILE A 44 23.30 -4.21 -5.76
N SER A 45 23.43 -4.79 -6.95
CA SER A 45 23.23 -4.08 -8.21
C SER A 45 21.76 -4.16 -8.59
N GLY A 46 21.06 -3.03 -8.57
CA GLY A 46 19.64 -2.95 -8.91
C GLY A 46 19.23 -1.56 -9.35
N THR A 47 18.08 -1.48 -10.00
CA THR A 47 17.42 -0.19 -10.30
C THR A 47 16.61 0.24 -9.10
N SER A 48 16.52 1.55 -8.87
CA SER A 48 15.67 2.11 -7.82
C SER A 48 14.59 2.99 -8.40
N TYR A 49 13.48 3.12 -7.69
CA TYR A 49 12.38 4.03 -8.02
C TYR A 49 11.89 4.76 -6.78
N SER A 50 11.24 5.89 -7.00
CA SER A 50 10.57 6.73 -6.00
C SER A 50 9.33 7.34 -6.61
N ILE A 51 8.34 7.66 -5.78
CA ILE A 51 7.22 8.53 -6.19
C ILE A 51 7.73 9.84 -6.82
N SER A 52 8.85 10.38 -6.34
CA SER A 52 9.44 11.61 -6.86
C SER A 52 9.99 11.52 -8.29
N ASP A 53 10.13 10.32 -8.86
CA ASP A 53 10.48 10.16 -10.27
C ASP A 53 9.30 10.41 -11.22
N ALA A 54 8.07 10.40 -10.70
CA ALA A 54 6.88 10.70 -11.47
C ALA A 54 6.65 12.21 -11.55
N THR A 55 6.32 12.71 -12.73
CA THR A 55 5.95 14.11 -12.98
C THR A 55 4.49 14.20 -13.40
N ASP A 56 3.95 15.42 -13.50
CA ASP A 56 2.56 15.67 -13.93
C ASP A 56 1.53 14.84 -13.14
N LEU A 57 1.80 14.68 -11.84
CA LEU A 57 1.03 13.80 -10.98
C LEU A 57 -0.35 14.40 -10.64
N SER A 58 -1.39 13.59 -10.85
CA SER A 58 -2.73 13.83 -10.31
C SER A 58 -3.20 12.57 -9.59
N LEU A 59 -3.57 12.72 -8.32
CA LEU A 59 -4.15 11.67 -7.49
C LEU A 59 -5.63 11.99 -7.28
N LYS A 60 -6.50 11.09 -7.72
CA LYS A 60 -7.96 11.19 -7.54
C LYS A 60 -8.50 9.94 -6.87
N MET A 61 -9.75 10.01 -6.44
CA MET A 61 -10.46 8.94 -5.73
C MET A 61 -10.66 7.65 -6.55
N SER A 62 -10.46 7.68 -7.87
CA SER A 62 -10.65 6.53 -8.75
C SER A 62 -9.57 6.39 -9.83
N GLU A 63 -8.58 7.29 -9.83
CA GLU A 63 -7.61 7.39 -10.90
C GLU A 63 -6.32 8.04 -10.40
N ILE A 64 -5.19 7.51 -10.85
CA ILE A 64 -3.87 8.10 -10.72
C ILE A 64 -3.35 8.36 -12.13
N THR A 65 -3.00 9.61 -12.43
CA THR A 65 -2.33 9.97 -13.69
C THR A 65 -0.96 10.55 -13.41
N PHE A 66 0.04 10.14 -14.19
CA PHE A 66 1.41 10.62 -14.04
C PHE A 66 2.22 10.41 -15.30
N THR A 67 3.32 11.15 -15.45
CA THR A 67 4.34 10.93 -16.45
C THR A 67 5.54 10.24 -15.80
N TYR A 68 6.04 9.17 -16.43
CA TYR A 68 7.25 8.47 -15.98
C TYR A 68 8.09 8.05 -17.18
N CYS A 69 9.39 8.33 -17.13
CA CYS A 69 10.32 8.08 -18.25
C CYS A 69 9.82 8.66 -19.59
N GLY A 70 9.20 9.85 -19.56
CA GLY A 70 8.66 10.53 -20.75
C GLY A 70 7.35 9.93 -21.31
N ARG A 71 6.74 8.96 -20.62
CA ARG A 71 5.46 8.36 -21.02
C ARG A 71 4.37 8.66 -19.99
N GLY A 72 3.19 9.03 -20.47
CA GLY A 72 2.00 9.17 -19.63
C GLY A 72 1.40 7.81 -19.24
N PHE A 73 0.99 7.71 -17.98
CA PHE A 73 0.30 6.58 -17.38
C PHE A 73 -1.00 7.06 -16.75
N MET A 74 -2.03 6.24 -16.89
CA MET A 74 -3.27 6.33 -16.16
C MET A 74 -3.54 4.96 -15.54
N VAL A 75 -3.82 4.95 -14.24
CA VAL A 75 -4.04 3.73 -13.46
C VAL A 75 -5.36 3.93 -12.71
N PRO A 76 -6.38 3.08 -12.89
CA PRO A 76 -7.69 3.24 -12.26
C PRO A 76 -7.66 2.73 -10.81
N LEU A 77 -6.72 3.26 -10.03
CA LEU A 77 -6.51 2.99 -8.61
C LEU A 77 -6.36 4.30 -7.84
N THR A 78 -6.23 4.20 -6.53
CA THR A 78 -6.29 5.34 -5.63
C THR A 78 -5.14 5.33 -4.64
N GLY A 79 -4.61 6.52 -4.33
CA GLY A 79 -3.63 6.74 -3.27
C GLY A 79 -2.16 6.60 -3.71
N GLU A 80 -1.27 7.28 -2.98
CA GLU A 80 0.18 7.30 -3.26
C GLU A 80 0.85 5.92 -3.20
N HIS A 81 0.40 5.04 -2.31
CA HIS A 81 0.94 3.68 -2.23
C HIS A 81 0.71 2.91 -3.55
N ASN A 82 -0.42 3.13 -4.24
CA ASN A 82 -0.68 2.54 -5.54
C ASN A 82 0.13 3.19 -6.66
N LEU A 83 0.46 4.48 -6.56
CA LEU A 83 1.46 5.11 -7.43
C LEU A 83 2.83 4.44 -7.24
N SER A 84 3.29 4.30 -5.99
CA SER A 84 4.56 3.62 -5.67
C SER A 84 4.59 2.19 -6.20
N ASN A 85 3.52 1.42 -5.97
CA ASN A 85 3.38 0.06 -6.50
C ASN A 85 3.42 0.02 -8.04
N SER A 86 2.77 0.98 -8.69
CA SER A 86 2.75 1.09 -10.15
C SER A 86 4.15 1.37 -10.70
N LEU A 87 4.90 2.30 -10.10
CA LEU A 87 6.28 2.59 -10.49
C LEU A 87 7.20 1.36 -10.32
N GLY A 88 7.06 0.64 -9.21
CA GLY A 88 7.77 -0.62 -8.99
C GLY A 88 7.44 -1.68 -10.05
N ALA A 89 6.16 -1.84 -10.40
CA ALA A 89 5.72 -2.76 -11.44
C ALA A 89 6.24 -2.36 -12.83
N ILE A 90 6.22 -1.06 -13.16
CA ILE A 90 6.77 -0.52 -14.41
C ILE A 90 8.25 -0.86 -14.52
N GLU A 91 9.05 -0.63 -13.48
CA GLU A 91 10.49 -0.93 -13.51
C GLU A 91 10.78 -2.42 -13.69
N VAL A 92 10.03 -3.30 -13.01
CA VAL A 92 10.16 -4.75 -13.21
C VAL A 92 9.85 -5.14 -14.66
N LEU A 93 8.75 -4.65 -15.23
CA LEU A 93 8.33 -4.97 -16.60
C LEU A 93 9.31 -4.42 -17.64
N ARG A 94 9.88 -3.22 -17.43
CA ARG A 94 10.92 -2.67 -18.30
C ARG A 94 12.17 -3.55 -18.31
N LEU A 95 12.62 -4.02 -17.14
CA LEU A 95 13.76 -4.93 -17.04
C LEU A 95 13.48 -6.29 -17.69
N MET A 96 12.21 -6.71 -17.73
CA MET A 96 11.77 -7.90 -18.48
C MET A 96 11.69 -7.68 -19.99
N GLY A 97 11.87 -6.45 -20.48
CA GLY A 97 11.94 -6.11 -21.91
C GLY A 97 10.64 -5.59 -22.52
N PHE A 98 9.61 -5.31 -21.72
CA PHE A 98 8.37 -4.72 -22.22
C PHE A 98 8.52 -3.21 -22.50
N GLY A 99 7.87 -2.73 -23.56
CA GLY A 99 7.88 -1.32 -23.94
C GLY A 99 6.97 -0.47 -23.05
N LEU A 100 7.35 0.79 -22.80
CA LEU A 100 6.55 1.72 -21.97
C LEU A 100 5.11 1.90 -22.48
N GLY A 101 4.90 1.83 -23.80
CA GLY A 101 3.56 1.90 -24.40
C GLY A 101 2.68 0.70 -24.07
N GLU A 102 3.26 -0.51 -24.05
CA GLU A 102 2.55 -1.75 -23.69
C GLU A 102 2.19 -1.74 -22.21
N ILE A 103 3.14 -1.36 -21.35
CA ILE A 103 2.94 -1.27 -19.90
C ILE A 103 1.85 -0.23 -19.57
N SER A 104 1.93 0.96 -20.19
CA SER A 104 0.95 2.04 -20.04
C SER A 104 -0.47 1.57 -20.42
N SER A 105 -0.59 0.86 -21.55
CA SER A 105 -1.89 0.32 -22.00
C SER A 105 -2.43 -0.74 -21.03
N ALA A 106 -1.60 -1.67 -20.56
CA ALA A 106 -2.01 -2.70 -19.62
C ALA A 106 -2.49 -2.11 -18.28
N LEU A 107 -1.72 -1.17 -17.71
CA LEU A 107 -2.05 -0.53 -16.44
C LEU A 107 -3.35 0.28 -16.49
N SER A 108 -3.68 0.89 -17.64
CA SER A 108 -4.95 1.61 -17.80
C SER A 108 -6.21 0.74 -17.69
N THR A 109 -6.05 -0.57 -17.84
CA THR A 109 -7.14 -1.56 -17.74
C THR A 109 -7.08 -2.38 -16.46
N PHE A 110 -6.11 -2.12 -15.58
CA PHE A 110 -5.90 -2.91 -14.38
C PHE A 110 -6.89 -2.55 -13.28
N SER A 111 -7.85 -3.43 -13.00
CA SER A 111 -8.92 -3.21 -12.02
C SER A 111 -8.51 -3.34 -10.55
N GLY A 112 -7.21 -3.37 -10.25
CA GLY A 112 -6.72 -3.51 -8.88
C GLY A 112 -6.63 -4.95 -8.38
N VAL A 113 -6.28 -5.07 -7.11
CA VAL A 113 -6.20 -6.35 -6.40
C VAL A 113 -7.39 -6.42 -5.43
N PRO A 114 -8.18 -7.50 -5.44
CA PRO A 114 -9.29 -7.65 -4.51
C PRO A 114 -8.86 -7.44 -3.05
N GLY A 115 -9.61 -6.61 -2.32
CA GLY A 115 -9.32 -6.23 -0.93
C GLY A 115 -8.08 -5.34 -0.74
N ARG A 116 -7.64 -4.59 -1.76
CA ARG A 116 -6.56 -3.59 -1.67
C ARG A 116 -7.06 -2.24 -2.16
N LEU A 117 -7.62 -1.46 -1.24
CA LEU A 117 -8.35 -0.23 -1.54
C LEU A 117 -9.26 -0.39 -2.76
N GLU A 118 -9.98 -1.51 -2.78
CA GLU A 118 -10.87 -1.89 -3.86
C GLU A 118 -12.13 -1.04 -3.79
N LEU A 119 -12.37 -0.22 -4.81
CA LEU A 119 -13.61 0.55 -4.93
C LEU A 119 -14.76 -0.40 -5.34
N VAL A 120 -15.69 -0.66 -4.43
CA VAL A 120 -16.81 -1.59 -4.63
C VAL A 120 -18.16 -0.90 -4.83
N SER A 121 -18.22 0.42 -4.64
CA SER A 121 -19.39 1.24 -4.97
C SER A 121 -19.36 1.70 -6.44
N GLY A 122 -20.53 1.96 -7.01
CA GLY A 122 -20.64 2.64 -8.31
C GLY A 122 -20.40 4.16 -8.23
N ASP A 123 -21.02 4.90 -9.15
CA ASP A 123 -20.89 6.36 -9.28
C ASP A 123 -21.79 7.17 -8.34
N ASP A 124 -22.21 6.57 -7.22
CA ASP A 124 -22.89 7.28 -6.14
C ASP A 124 -21.91 8.25 -5.45
N PRO A 125 -22.39 9.39 -4.89
CA PRO A 125 -21.58 10.24 -4.03
C PRO A 125 -20.86 9.50 -2.89
N THR A 126 -21.45 8.39 -2.43
CA THR A 126 -20.87 7.53 -1.40
C THR A 126 -19.90 6.52 -2.02
N ARG A 127 -18.60 6.76 -1.85
CA ARG A 127 -17.56 5.80 -2.25
C ARG A 127 -17.32 4.76 -1.15
N VAL A 128 -17.34 3.48 -1.50
CA VAL A 128 -17.10 2.35 -0.59
C VAL A 128 -15.84 1.61 -1.01
N PHE A 129 -14.90 1.49 -0.09
CA PHE A 129 -13.63 0.81 -0.30
C PHE A 129 -13.50 -0.42 0.60
N VAL A 130 -12.96 -1.52 0.06
CA VAL A 130 -12.56 -2.71 0.82
C VAL A 130 -11.05 -2.80 0.84
N ASP A 131 -10.47 -2.88 2.04
CA ASP A 131 -9.03 -3.02 2.24
C ASP A 131 -8.68 -4.05 3.34
N TYR A 132 -7.50 -4.65 3.23
CA TYR A 132 -6.98 -5.68 4.13
C TYR A 132 -6.03 -5.13 5.21
N ALA A 133 -6.00 -3.82 5.46
CA ALA A 133 -5.27 -3.20 6.55
C ALA A 133 -5.68 -3.78 7.91
N HIS A 134 -4.78 -4.55 8.52
CA HIS A 134 -5.00 -5.26 9.80
C HIS A 134 -3.87 -5.01 10.83
N SER A 135 -3.05 -3.98 10.57
CA SER A 135 -2.03 -3.43 11.47
C SER A 135 -2.25 -1.92 11.62
N PRO A 136 -1.76 -1.29 12.71
CA PRO A 136 -1.91 0.15 12.93
C PRO A 136 -1.35 0.98 11.77
N ASP A 137 -0.13 0.65 11.33
CA ASP A 137 0.56 1.32 10.22
C ASP A 137 -0.20 1.21 8.88
N ALA A 138 -0.71 0.01 8.55
CA ALA A 138 -1.49 -0.18 7.33
C ALA A 138 -2.81 0.61 7.38
N LEU A 139 -3.46 0.62 8.54
CA LEU A 139 -4.72 1.36 8.74
C LEU A 139 -4.48 2.88 8.63
N GLU A 140 -3.40 3.39 9.22
CA GLU A 140 -3.02 4.80 9.14
C GLU A 140 -2.75 5.23 7.70
N HIS A 141 -2.00 4.43 6.94
CA HIS A 141 -1.74 4.71 5.52
C HIS A 141 -3.03 4.75 4.68
N VAL A 142 -3.96 3.81 4.90
CA VAL A 142 -5.23 3.77 4.18
C VAL A 142 -6.10 4.98 4.52
N LEU A 143 -6.31 5.25 5.81
CA LEU A 143 -7.20 6.32 6.25
C LEU A 143 -6.66 7.71 5.90
N SER A 144 -5.36 7.95 6.07
CA SER A 144 -4.74 9.21 5.69
C SER A 144 -4.80 9.45 4.18
N SER A 145 -4.57 8.42 3.37
CA SER A 145 -4.71 8.49 1.91
C SER A 145 -6.13 8.88 1.50
N LEU A 146 -7.14 8.23 2.10
CA LEU A 146 -8.54 8.55 1.81
C LEU A 146 -8.93 9.95 2.30
N LYS A 147 -8.48 10.34 3.51
CA LYS A 147 -8.77 11.67 4.07
C LYS A 147 -8.25 12.80 3.16
N ASN A 148 -7.05 12.65 2.62
CA ASN A 148 -6.45 13.63 1.71
C ASN A 148 -7.20 13.77 0.37
N LEU A 149 -8.03 12.79 0.02
CA LEU A 149 -8.84 12.79 -1.20
C LEU A 149 -10.29 13.23 -0.95
N LEU A 150 -10.70 13.40 0.30
CA LEU A 150 -12.03 13.90 0.62
C LEU A 150 -12.14 15.38 0.24
N GLU A 151 -13.30 15.72 -0.33
CA GLU A 151 -13.71 17.10 -0.53
C GLU A 151 -14.10 17.73 0.83
N ASP A 152 -14.20 19.07 0.90
CA ASP A 152 -14.36 19.84 2.15
C ASP A 152 -15.59 19.43 3.01
N GLU A 153 -16.60 18.79 2.43
CA GLU A 153 -17.81 18.30 3.14
C GLU A 153 -17.86 16.76 3.28
N GLY A 154 -16.84 16.05 2.80
CA GLY A 154 -16.76 14.59 2.84
C GLY A 154 -16.59 14.05 4.26
N ARG A 155 -17.17 12.87 4.53
CA ARG A 155 -16.99 12.15 5.79
C ARG A 155 -16.37 10.79 5.55
N LEU A 156 -15.39 10.42 6.36
CA LEU A 156 -14.77 9.11 6.38
C LEU A 156 -15.43 8.22 7.41
N ILE A 157 -16.09 7.15 6.96
CA ILE A 157 -16.67 6.13 7.83
C ILE A 157 -15.79 4.89 7.75
N LEU A 158 -15.29 4.43 8.89
CA LEU A 158 -14.50 3.22 8.99
C LEU A 158 -15.33 2.11 9.63
N VAL A 159 -15.38 0.95 8.98
CA VAL A 159 -15.86 -0.31 9.57
C VAL A 159 -14.66 -1.25 9.67
N PHE A 160 -14.26 -1.65 10.88
CA PHE A 160 -13.12 -2.54 11.05
C PHE A 160 -13.25 -3.44 12.28
N GLY A 161 -12.42 -4.49 12.31
CA GLY A 161 -12.31 -5.39 13.45
C GLY A 161 -10.87 -5.81 13.68
N ALA A 162 -10.65 -6.59 14.74
CA ALA A 162 -9.37 -7.20 15.04
C ALA A 162 -9.51 -8.71 15.19
N GLY A 163 -8.47 -9.45 14.80
CA GLY A 163 -8.45 -10.91 14.97
C GLY A 163 -8.23 -11.30 16.44
N GLY A 164 -9.00 -12.27 16.92
CA GLY A 164 -8.82 -12.90 18.23
C GLY A 164 -7.59 -13.80 18.30
N ASN A 165 -7.09 -14.06 19.51
CA ASN A 165 -5.87 -14.83 19.79
C ASN A 165 -4.65 -14.35 18.98
N ARG A 166 -4.52 -13.03 18.80
CA ARG A 166 -3.38 -12.34 18.17
C ARG A 166 -2.87 -11.27 19.12
N ASP A 167 -1.81 -10.56 18.69
CA ASP A 167 -1.30 -9.38 19.39
C ASP A 167 -2.46 -8.45 19.77
N SER A 168 -2.66 -8.29 21.08
CA SER A 168 -3.71 -7.45 21.65
C SER A 168 -3.28 -5.99 21.75
N ILE A 169 -1.97 -5.72 21.80
CA ILE A 169 -1.41 -4.36 21.89
C ILE A 169 -1.78 -3.57 20.62
N LYS A 170 -1.74 -4.21 19.45
CA LYS A 170 -2.14 -3.54 18.21
C LYS A 170 -3.61 -3.09 18.18
N ARG A 171 -4.50 -3.65 19.01
CA ARG A 171 -5.93 -3.31 18.99
C ARG A 171 -6.16 -1.87 19.44
N SER A 172 -5.58 -1.48 20.58
CA SER A 172 -5.68 -0.12 21.09
C SER A 172 -5.03 0.88 20.13
N LEU A 173 -3.89 0.53 19.54
CA LEU A 173 -3.21 1.36 18.53
C LEU A 173 -4.07 1.54 17.27
N MET A 174 -4.72 0.48 16.78
CA MET A 174 -5.65 0.59 15.65
C MET A 174 -6.86 1.46 16.00
N GLY A 175 -7.39 1.36 17.22
CA GLY A 175 -8.46 2.23 17.71
C GLY A 175 -8.05 3.71 17.78
N GLU A 176 -6.82 3.99 18.20
CA GLU A 176 -6.27 5.35 18.22
C GLU A 176 -6.17 5.93 16.80
N VAL A 177 -5.61 5.16 15.86
CA VAL A 177 -5.52 5.54 14.44
C VAL A 177 -6.92 5.77 13.85
N ALA A 178 -7.86 4.87 14.13
CA ALA A 178 -9.25 5.00 13.67
C ALA A 178 -9.88 6.32 14.15
N GLY A 179 -9.76 6.62 15.45
CA GLY A 179 -10.31 7.85 16.04
C GLY A 179 -9.63 9.14 15.57
N ARG A 180 -8.39 9.06 15.06
CA ARG A 180 -7.66 10.22 14.52
C ARG A 180 -8.13 10.61 13.12
N TYR A 181 -8.43 9.63 12.26
CA TYR A 181 -8.68 9.88 10.85
C TYR A 181 -10.16 9.75 10.44
N ALA A 182 -10.92 8.84 11.05
CA ALA A 182 -12.31 8.61 10.68
C ALA A 182 -13.27 9.52 11.45
N ASP A 183 -14.31 10.01 10.78
CA ASP A 183 -15.38 10.82 11.37
C ASP A 183 -16.41 9.95 12.10
N MET A 184 -16.52 8.68 11.69
CA MET A 184 -17.31 7.65 12.37
C MET A 184 -16.57 6.32 12.31
N VAL A 185 -16.51 5.64 13.46
CA VAL A 185 -15.88 4.33 13.59
C VAL A 185 -16.93 3.31 14.01
N VAL A 186 -17.08 2.25 13.22
CA VAL A 186 -17.89 1.09 13.53
C VAL A 186 -16.94 -0.07 13.81
N VAL A 187 -16.87 -0.47 15.08
CA VAL A 187 -16.11 -1.66 15.49
C VAL A 187 -16.99 -2.89 15.30
N THR A 188 -16.43 -3.90 14.64
CA THR A 188 -17.10 -5.18 14.39
C THR A 188 -16.13 -6.34 14.61
N ASN A 189 -16.64 -7.56 14.46
CA ASN A 189 -15.83 -8.77 14.51
C ASN A 189 -15.17 -9.02 13.15
N ASP A 190 -13.85 -9.16 13.14
CA ASP A 190 -13.10 -9.79 12.06
C ASP A 190 -13.18 -11.32 12.28
N ASN A 191 -12.09 -11.98 12.64
CA ASN A 191 -12.05 -13.39 13.01
C ASN A 191 -11.77 -13.55 14.51
N PRO A 192 -12.80 -13.77 15.36
CA PRO A 192 -12.65 -13.85 16.82
C PRO A 192 -11.91 -15.12 17.28
N ARG A 193 -11.79 -16.14 16.43
CA ARG A 193 -11.21 -17.46 16.79
C ARG A 193 -11.85 -18.02 18.07
N ASN A 194 -11.06 -18.24 19.12
CA ASN A 194 -11.50 -18.80 20.40
C ASN A 194 -11.60 -17.73 21.50
N GLU A 195 -11.42 -16.46 21.16
CA GLU A 195 -11.54 -15.34 22.09
C GLU A 195 -12.97 -14.77 22.05
N ASP A 196 -13.45 -14.27 23.19
CA ASP A 196 -14.78 -13.64 23.26
C ASP A 196 -14.85 -12.42 22.32
N PRO A 197 -15.75 -12.40 21.32
CA PRO A 197 -15.94 -11.25 20.44
C PRO A 197 -16.08 -9.91 21.17
N LYS A 198 -16.76 -9.88 22.32
CA LYS A 198 -16.95 -8.65 23.12
C LYS A 198 -15.71 -8.21 23.87
N ALA A 199 -14.75 -9.11 24.08
CA ALA A 199 -13.46 -8.75 24.68
C ALA A 199 -12.49 -8.17 23.64
N ILE A 200 -12.76 -8.39 22.34
CA ILE A 200 -11.97 -7.87 21.23
C ILE A 200 -12.46 -6.48 20.80
N ALA A 201 -13.78 -6.31 20.70
CA ALA A 201 -14.46 -5.12 20.20
C ALA A 201 -14.50 -3.96 21.20
#